data_AF-A0A9W9I7L5-F1
#
_entry.id   AF-A0A9W9I7L5-F1
#
_cell.length_a   1.000
_cell.length_b   1.000
_cell.length_c   1.000
_cell.angle_alpha   90.00
_cell.angle_beta   90.00
_cell.angle_gamma   90.00
#
_symmetry.space_group_name_H-M   'P 1'
#
loop_
_entity.id
_entity.type
_entity.pdbx_description
1 polymer ?
#
loop_
_entity_poly.entity_id
_entity_poly.type
_entity_poly.pdbx_seq_one_letter_code
_entity_poly.pdbx_strand_id
1 'polypeptide(L)'
;MAVESWETLVQQKQAEAAGKIPPAWRLPSPFTVSETASTNVLDVPRQCGLLSPKQLEITEKYDATALLEKIHRRELSSYEVTEAFCIRAAVAQQVVR
;
A
#
# COMPACT_ATOMS: atom_id res chain seq x y z
N MET A 1 -6.19 35.43 -15.31
CA MET A 1 -6.25 34.03 -14.86
C MET A 1 -6.04 34.04 -13.37
N ALA A 2 -7.04 33.67 -12.58
CA ALA A 2 -6.86 33.57 -11.13
C ALA A 2 -5.88 32.43 -10.86
N VAL A 3 -4.80 32.71 -10.14
CA VAL A 3 -3.85 31.69 -9.70
C VAL A 3 -4.54 30.92 -8.58
N GLU A 4 -4.83 29.64 -8.80
CA GLU A 4 -5.34 28.76 -7.75
C GLU A 4 -4.33 28.70 -6.60
N SER A 5 -4.83 28.61 -5.37
CA SER A 5 -3.98 28.48 -4.19
C SER A 5 -3.25 27.13 -4.21
N TRP A 6 -2.01 27.09 -3.72
CA TRP A 6 -1.23 25.85 -3.72
C TRP A 6 -1.90 24.76 -2.86
N GLU A 7 -2.63 25.15 -1.81
CA GLU A 7 -3.41 24.25 -0.96
C GLU A 7 -4.47 23.52 -1.79
N THR A 8 -5.17 24.24 -2.67
CA THR A 8 -6.21 23.67 -3.54
C THR A 8 -5.60 22.65 -4.50
N LEU A 9 -4.45 22.98 -5.10
CA LEU A 9 -3.73 22.07 -6.00
C LEU A 9 -3.26 20.80 -5.28
N VAL A 10 -2.76 20.93 -4.05
CA VAL A 10 -2.35 19.78 -3.23
C VAL A 10 -3.55 18.90 -2.90
N GLN A 11 -4.65 19.48 -2.43
CA GLN A 11 -5.87 18.74 -2.10
C GLN A 11 -6.43 17.99 -3.32
N GLN A 12 -6.45 18.63 -4.47
CA GLN A 12 -6.87 17.99 -5.72
C GLN A 12 -5.97 16.78 -6.05
N LYS A 13 -4.64 16.94 -5.97
CA LYS A 13 -3.70 15.85 -6.28
C LYS A 13 -3.79 14.70 -5.27
N GLN A 14 -3.98 14.99 -3.99
CA GLN A 14 -4.19 13.98 -2.96
C GLN A 14 -5.49 13.19 -3.22
N ALA A 15 -6.58 13.87 -3.57
CA ALA A 15 -7.86 13.25 -3.92
C ALA A 15 -7.74 12.38 -5.19
N GLU A 16 -7.09 12.88 -6.25
CA GLU A 16 -6.80 12.11 -7.47
C GLU A 16 -6.00 10.84 -7.16
N ALA A 17 -4.95 10.94 -6.33
CA ALA A 17 -4.15 9.79 -5.92
C ALA A 17 -4.96 8.80 -5.08
N ALA A 18 -5.81 9.29 -4.17
CA ALA A 18 -6.72 8.45 -3.37
C ALA A 18 -7.70 7.67 -4.25
N GLY A 19 -8.24 8.34 -5.28
CA GLY A 19 -9.20 7.75 -6.22
C GLY A 19 -8.62 6.60 -7.04
N LYS A 20 -7.29 6.58 -7.26
CA LYS A 20 -6.60 5.50 -8.00
C LYS A 20 -6.45 4.21 -7.19
N ILE A 21 -6.65 4.24 -5.87
CA ILE A 21 -6.59 3.03 -5.05
C ILE A 21 -7.90 2.25 -5.23
N PRO A 22 -7.83 0.99 -5.72
CA PRO A 22 -9.00 0.13 -5.86
C PRO A 22 -9.77 0.01 -4.54
N PRO A 23 -11.11 -0.01 -4.56
CA PRO A 23 -11.92 -0.11 -3.33
C PRO A 23 -11.56 -1.32 -2.46
N ALA A 24 -11.21 -2.44 -3.06
CA ALA A 24 -10.81 -3.66 -2.36
C ALA A 24 -9.48 -3.53 -1.58
N TRP A 25 -8.67 -2.50 -1.87
CA TRP A 25 -7.38 -2.26 -1.20
C TRP A 25 -7.43 -1.05 -0.25
N ARG A 26 -8.62 -0.50 -0.02
CA ARG A 26 -8.80 0.61 0.92
C ARG A 26 -8.79 0.10 2.34
N LEU A 27 -8.09 0.81 3.22
CA LEU A 27 -8.00 0.44 4.62
C LEU A 27 -9.38 0.55 5.28
N PRO A 28 -9.80 -0.47 6.05
CA PRO A 28 -10.97 -0.34 6.89
C PRO A 28 -10.66 0.58 8.07
N SER A 29 -11.68 1.27 8.58
CA SER A 29 -11.60 1.90 9.90
C SER A 29 -11.35 0.80 10.95
N PRO A 30 -10.40 0.95 11.90
CA PRO A 30 -9.78 2.19 12.38
C PRO A 30 -8.39 2.51 11.82
N PHE A 31 -7.91 1.82 10.78
CA PHE A 31 -6.53 1.97 10.30
C PHE A 31 -6.28 3.24 9.46
N THR A 32 -7.32 4.05 9.22
CA THR A 32 -7.16 5.42 8.70
C THR A 32 -6.48 6.30 9.74
N VAL A 33 -5.19 6.51 9.57
CA VAL A 33 -4.38 7.38 10.42
C VAL A 33 -4.68 8.84 10.06
N SER A 34 -4.98 9.66 11.08
CA SER A 34 -5.07 11.13 10.96
C SER A 34 -3.66 11.70 10.99
N GLU A 35 -3.38 12.80 10.27
CA GLU A 35 -2.08 13.52 10.24
C GLU A 35 -1.50 13.81 11.65
N THR A 36 -2.38 13.87 12.66
CA THR A 36 -2.05 14.16 14.07
C THR A 36 -1.74 12.93 14.92
N ALA A 37 -1.93 11.72 14.41
CA ALA A 37 -1.76 10.49 15.17
C ALA A 37 -0.31 10.00 15.11
N SER A 38 0.40 10.12 16.24
CA SER A 38 1.70 9.48 16.52
C SER A 38 1.51 7.96 16.68
N THR A 39 1.06 7.28 15.64
CA THR A 39 0.85 5.83 15.65
C THR A 39 1.95 5.14 14.88
N ASN A 40 2.53 4.10 15.46
CA ASN A 40 3.44 3.22 14.73
C ASN A 40 2.63 2.51 13.64
N VAL A 41 2.90 2.85 12.37
CA VAL A 41 2.18 2.32 11.21
C VAL A 41 2.83 1.06 10.62
N LEU A 42 3.97 0.60 11.15
CA LEU A 42 4.73 -0.52 10.59
C LEU A 42 3.97 -1.84 10.66
N ASP A 43 3.10 -2.02 11.66
CA ASP A 43 2.31 -3.23 11.85
C ASP A 43 0.99 -3.22 11.06
N VAL A 44 0.58 -2.08 10.47
CA VAL A 44 -0.69 -1.96 9.76
C VAL A 44 -0.84 -2.97 8.63
N PRO A 45 0.16 -3.26 7.78
CA PRO A 45 0.03 -4.30 6.74
C PRO A 45 -0.38 -5.67 7.30
N ARG A 46 0.07 -6.03 8.51
CA ARG A 46 -0.26 -7.32 9.15
C ARG A 46 -1.64 -7.31 9.82
N GLN A 47 -2.10 -6.15 10.28
CA GLN A 47 -3.34 -6.01 11.08
C GLN A 47 -4.56 -5.61 10.25
N CYS A 48 -4.38 -4.95 9.11
CA CYS A 48 -5.48 -4.38 8.33
C CYS A 48 -6.38 -5.41 7.63
N GLY A 49 -5.99 -6.69 7.59
CA GLY A 49 -6.78 -7.76 6.98
C GLY A 49 -6.84 -7.74 5.44
N LEU A 50 -6.09 -6.85 4.78
CA LEU A 50 -6.07 -6.75 3.31
C LEU A 50 -5.07 -7.70 2.64
N LEU A 51 -4.00 -8.07 3.36
CA LEU A 51 -3.00 -9.01 2.85
C LEU A 51 -3.28 -10.41 3.40
N SER A 52 -3.29 -11.40 2.49
CA SER A 52 -3.28 -12.81 2.86
C SER A 52 -1.95 -13.21 3.52
N PRO A 53 -1.89 -14.34 4.25
CA PRO A 53 -0.64 -14.85 4.82
C PRO A 53 0.46 -15.04 3.78
N LYS A 54 0.11 -15.48 2.57
CA LYS A 54 1.05 -15.64 1.45
C LYS A 54 1.60 -14.30 0.97
N GLN A 55 0.75 -13.28 0.83
CA GLN A 55 1.18 -11.94 0.41
C GLN A 55 2.05 -11.25 1.47
N LEU A 56 1.75 -11.45 2.76
CA LEU A 56 2.63 -11.02 3.85
C LEU A 56 4.00 -11.71 3.77
N GLU A 57 4.02 -13.02 3.52
CA GLU A 57 5.27 -13.75 3.36
C GLU A 57 6.13 -13.20 2.21
N ILE A 58 5.51 -13.01 1.04
CA ILE A 58 6.16 -12.47 -0.16
C ILE A 58 6.84 -11.13 0.13
N THR A 59 6.18 -10.26 0.91
CA THR A 59 6.64 -8.88 1.13
C THR A 59 7.55 -8.70 2.36
N GLU A 60 7.75 -9.74 3.17
CA GLU A 60 8.49 -9.64 4.45
C GLU A 60 9.65 -10.62 4.61
N LYS A 61 9.59 -11.81 4.02
CA LYS A 61 10.58 -12.87 4.25
C LYS A 61 11.67 -12.96 3.19
N TYR A 62 11.50 -12.28 2.05
CA TYR A 62 12.35 -12.44 0.88
C TYR A 62 12.85 -11.10 0.39
N ASP A 63 14.12 -11.06 -0.02
CA ASP A 63 14.65 -9.96 -0.81
C ASP A 63 14.35 -10.18 -2.31
N ALA A 64 14.75 -9.21 -3.14
CA ALA A 64 14.51 -9.26 -4.57
C ALA A 64 15.17 -10.48 -5.26
N THR A 65 16.34 -10.90 -4.80
CA THR A 65 17.08 -12.04 -5.38
C THR A 65 16.37 -13.36 -5.06
N ALA A 66 15.96 -13.54 -3.81
CA ALA A 66 15.21 -14.71 -3.36
C ALA A 66 13.84 -14.80 -4.05
N LEU A 67 13.14 -13.67 -4.22
CA LEU A 67 11.88 -13.64 -4.97
C LEU A 67 12.08 -14.04 -6.44
N LEU A 68 13.14 -13.55 -7.08
CA LEU A 68 13.45 -13.90 -8.46
C LEU A 68 13.75 -15.40 -8.61
N GLU A 69 14.50 -15.99 -7.67
CA GLU A 69 14.78 -17.42 -7.65
C GLU A 69 13.48 -18.24 -7.49
N LYS A 70 12.58 -17.81 -6.60
CA LYS A 70 11.27 -18.46 -6.42
C LYS A 70 10.39 -18.40 -7.65
N ILE A 71 10.40 -17.27 -8.36
CA ILE A 71 9.71 -17.14 -9.65
C ILE A 71 10.32 -18.09 -10.68
N HIS A 72 11.66 -18.16 -10.76
CA HIS A 72 12.35 -19.05 -11.68
C HIS A 72 12.01 -20.53 -11.43
N ARG A 73 11.91 -20.92 -10.16
CA ARG A 73 11.50 -22.26 -9.71
C ARG A 73 9.99 -22.52 -9.82
N ARG A 74 9.19 -21.53 -10.27
CA ARG A 74 7.72 -21.58 -10.36
C ARG A 74 7.02 -21.81 -9.01
N GLU A 75 7.68 -21.47 -7.91
CA GLU A 75 7.09 -21.51 -6.56
C GLU A 75 6.15 -20.32 -6.33
N LEU A 76 6.48 -19.19 -6.97
CA LEU A 76 5.66 -17.98 -7.03
C LEU A 76 5.50 -17.57 -8.49
N SER A 77 4.36 -17.00 -8.85
CA SER A 77 4.20 -16.30 -10.13
C SER A 77 4.62 -14.84 -10.01
N SER A 78 5.00 -14.23 -11.14
CA SER A 78 5.23 -12.79 -11.20
C SER A 78 4.00 -11.99 -10.78
N TYR A 79 2.80 -12.45 -11.17
CA TYR A 79 1.54 -11.83 -10.79
C TYR A 79 1.34 -11.80 -9.27
N GLU A 80 1.53 -12.93 -8.57
CA GLU A 80 1.38 -12.99 -7.11
C GLU A 80 2.36 -12.06 -6.38
N VAL A 81 3.61 -11.99 -6.86
CA VAL A 81 4.61 -11.09 -6.28
C VAL A 81 4.20 -9.64 -6.50
N THR A 82 3.88 -9.25 -7.74
CA THR A 82 3.46 -7.88 -8.04
C THR A 82 2.21 -7.47 -7.27
N GLU A 83 1.19 -8.32 -7.23
CA GLU A 83 -0.07 -8.03 -6.51
C GLU A 83 0.18 -7.81 -5.01
N ALA A 84 1.00 -8.65 -4.36
CA ALA A 84 1.33 -8.51 -2.95
C ALA A 84 1.98 -7.14 -2.64
N PHE A 85 2.93 -6.72 -3.47
CA PHE A 85 3.60 -5.42 -3.32
C PHE A 85 2.67 -4.24 -3.65
N CYS A 86 1.79 -4.37 -4.65
CA CYS A 86 0.80 -3.33 -4.97
C CYS A 86 -0.18 -3.09 -3.82
N ILE A 87 -0.69 -4.15 -3.19
CA ILE A 87 -1.58 -4.03 -2.03
C ILE A 87 -0.82 -3.39 -0.85
N ARG A 88 0.40 -3.85 -0.56
CA ARG A 88 1.22 -3.28 0.53
C ARG A 88 1.53 -1.80 0.30
N ALA A 89 1.82 -1.40 -0.94
CA ALA A 89 2.04 0.00 -1.30
C ALA A 89 0.75 0.83 -1.15
N ALA A 90 -0.40 0.30 -1.55
CA ALA A 90 -1.69 0.95 -1.34
C ALA A 90 -1.99 1.16 0.15
N VAL A 91 -1.69 0.18 1.01
CA VAL A 91 -1.78 0.31 2.48
C VAL A 91 -0.85 1.42 2.98
N ALA A 92 0.43 1.38 2.60
CA ALA A 92 1.41 2.37 3.03
C ALA A 92 0.99 3.80 2.65
N GLN A 93 0.50 4.00 1.41
CA GLN A 93 0.05 5.30 0.91
C GLN A 93 -1.12 5.89 1.72
N GLN A 94 -1.93 5.05 2.37
CA GLN A 94 -3.10 5.47 3.15
C GLN A 94 -2.77 5.83 4.60
N VAL A 95 -1.60 5.41 5.13
CA VAL A 95 -1.21 5.65 6.54
C VAL A 95 -0.15 6.73 6.74
N VAL A 96 0.40 7.28 5.65
CA VAL A 96 1.47 8.31 5.68
C VAL A 96 1.02 9.67 5.13
N ARG A 97 -0.30 9.90 5.03
CA ARG A 97 -0.85 11.15 4.54
C ARG A 97 -0.86 12.22 5.61
#